data_AF-A0A6A4GC10-F1
#
_entry.id   AF-A0A6A4GC10-F1
#
_cell.length_a   1.000
_cell.length_b   1.000
_cell.length_c   1.000
_cell.angle_alpha   90.00
_cell.angle_beta   90.00
_cell.angle_gamma   90.00
#
_symmetry.space_group_name_H-M   'P 1'
#
loop_
_entity.id
_entity.type
_entity.pdbx_description
1 polymer ?
#
loop_
_entity_poly.entity_id
_entity_poly.type
_entity_poly.pdbx_seq_one_letter_code
_entity_poly.pdbx_strand_id
1 'polypeptide(L)'
;MSDASDALQRAITLDNKIQSAANTISSNYTDLVSLASRQVMAGMEITVGTDSSGQINASDIMFFMKDIGNSQRTNPVEVLYASMPAFIYFNVSWLGYLLEPLMQFEDSGLYTQSFASQDLGATFPVAAGDINPSVFTAIESTSDMLSVAWAHATFTGDSSLISQYYTTFKNWTDTLVSENPLAPNGLYTTADGLSNPNMTNLAIKGILAIRTMAEISHTLGMSDDYDSYSGTASSMVSQWQSLAGASGHLSSTYSAPDSWGLIYNLYPDKLFGFNLVEESIYMEQTQWYTNAASTSTGQPFGLPFDSNNDAAIAKSQWTLFTAGTVTDPNARDILVSMVHACATNMNNFTVFPTAYSSSNGNYIGGAASPAQGAMFALLALNITKQLTPAGSSSTSSSSPKSHVGKFTGGAVSATAFAILVALAVFFYRRRRSRTLSHDEKIVSITPYAQVLHPGQDNATSGPTPGSSDYNLGSSNADSRSPNTAAELRGEMQNLRREMEAIRLGTGYEPPPEYEI
;
A
#
# COMPACT_ATOMS: atom_id res chain seq x y z
N MET A 1 24.24 26.27 -9.52
CA MET A 1 22.94 25.84 -8.96
C MET A 1 22.16 27.09 -8.58
N SER A 2 21.20 27.55 -9.40
CA SER A 2 20.46 28.81 -9.17
C SER A 2 19.32 28.69 -8.16
N ASP A 3 18.64 27.54 -8.10
CA ASP A 3 17.52 27.25 -7.18
C ASP A 3 17.99 26.73 -5.80
N ALA A 4 19.31 26.67 -5.52
CA ALA A 4 19.84 26.02 -4.32
C ALA A 4 19.31 26.63 -3.00
N SER A 5 19.20 27.96 -2.93
CA SER A 5 18.67 28.67 -1.75
C SER A 5 17.19 28.42 -1.54
N ASP A 6 16.41 28.42 -2.62
CA ASP A 6 14.96 28.19 -2.55
C ASP A 6 14.66 26.70 -2.26
N ALA A 7 15.44 25.77 -2.81
CA ALA A 7 15.38 24.35 -2.47
C ALA A 7 15.69 24.09 -0.98
N LEU A 8 16.73 24.74 -0.44
CA LEU A 8 17.05 24.68 0.99
C LEU A 8 15.91 25.27 1.84
N GLN A 9 15.33 26.41 1.45
CA GLN A 9 14.21 27.00 2.17
C GLN A 9 12.96 26.11 2.13
N ARG A 10 12.66 25.45 1.00
CA ARG A 10 11.58 24.46 0.89
C ARG A 10 11.83 23.25 1.80
N ALA A 11 13.06 22.74 1.86
CA ALA A 11 13.44 21.64 2.75
C ALA A 11 13.27 22.02 4.24
N ILE A 12 13.83 23.14 4.68
CA ILE A 12 13.69 23.65 6.06
C ILE A 12 12.21 23.85 6.43
N THR A 13 11.39 24.35 5.49
CA THR A 13 9.95 24.55 5.73
C THR A 13 9.21 23.23 5.90
N LEU A 14 9.56 22.21 5.09
CA LEU A 14 9.00 20.86 5.20
C LEU A 14 9.42 20.18 6.50
N ASP A 15 10.71 20.21 6.84
CA ASP A 15 11.26 19.63 8.07
C ASP A 15 10.60 20.26 9.31
N ASN A 16 10.50 21.59 9.36
CA ASN A 16 9.81 22.30 10.44
C ASN A 16 8.33 21.90 10.55
N LYS A 17 7.61 21.71 9.43
CA LYS A 17 6.21 21.27 9.42
C LYS A 17 6.08 19.86 10.01
N ILE A 18 6.90 18.92 9.53
CA ILE A 18 6.90 17.51 9.99
C ILE A 18 7.23 17.45 11.48
N GLN A 19 8.35 18.06 11.89
CA GLN A 19 8.81 18.03 13.28
C GLN A 19 7.82 18.71 14.23
N SER A 20 7.24 19.86 13.86
CA SER A 20 6.26 20.54 14.70
C SER A 20 5.01 19.70 14.92
N ALA A 21 4.53 18.99 13.89
CA ALA A 21 3.39 18.10 14.01
C ALA A 21 3.72 16.84 14.84
N ALA A 22 4.85 16.17 14.54
CA ALA A 22 5.25 14.94 15.20
C ALA A 22 5.61 15.12 16.69
N ASN A 23 6.18 16.26 17.08
CA ASN A 23 6.51 16.56 18.47
C ASN A 23 5.26 16.70 19.37
N THR A 24 4.06 16.89 18.81
CA THR A 24 2.80 16.84 19.58
C THR A 24 2.40 15.43 20.01
N ILE A 25 3.03 14.40 19.41
CA ILE A 25 2.84 12.98 19.72
C ILE A 25 3.96 12.51 20.65
N SER A 26 5.22 12.50 20.18
CA SER A 26 6.41 12.25 21.01
C SER A 26 7.72 12.58 20.28
N SER A 27 8.82 12.66 21.02
CA SER A 27 10.18 12.76 20.46
C SER A 27 10.54 11.54 19.61
N ASN A 28 10.28 10.34 20.12
CA ASN A 28 10.56 9.09 19.42
C ASN A 28 9.80 9.00 18.09
N TYR A 29 8.57 9.52 18.05
CA TYR A 29 7.80 9.62 16.80
C TYR A 29 8.42 10.61 15.80
N THR A 30 8.95 11.73 16.31
CA THR A 30 9.62 12.76 15.49
C THR A 30 10.86 12.22 14.78
N ASP A 31 11.67 11.41 15.47
CA ASP A 31 12.81 10.74 14.86
C ASP A 31 12.37 9.77 13.74
N LEU A 32 11.33 8.97 13.99
CA LEU A 32 10.82 7.98 13.03
C LEU A 32 10.31 8.61 11.73
N VAL A 33 9.51 9.69 11.80
CA VAL A 33 9.03 10.37 10.59
C VAL A 33 10.18 11.06 9.83
N SER A 34 11.18 11.57 10.56
CA SER A 34 12.36 12.21 9.97
C SER A 34 13.22 11.22 9.18
N LEU A 35 13.42 10.01 9.72
CA LEU A 35 14.11 8.91 9.02
C LEU A 35 13.29 8.40 7.82
N ALA A 36 11.99 8.14 8.02
CA ALA A 36 11.12 7.56 7.00
C ALA A 36 10.93 8.44 5.76
N SER A 37 10.86 9.77 5.94
CA SER A 37 10.65 10.75 4.87
C SER A 37 11.58 10.52 3.67
N ARG A 38 12.86 10.23 3.92
CA ARG A 38 13.86 10.01 2.87
C ARG A 38 13.65 8.69 2.12
N GLN A 39 13.22 7.65 2.81
CA GLN A 39 13.05 6.30 2.26
C GLN A 39 11.81 6.20 1.35
N VAL A 40 10.73 6.91 1.70
CA VAL A 40 9.54 7.06 0.85
C VAL A 40 9.92 7.73 -0.47
N MET A 41 10.60 8.87 -0.39
CA MET A 41 10.90 9.70 -1.58
C MET A 41 11.97 9.09 -2.49
N ALA A 42 12.98 8.43 -1.92
CA ALA A 42 14.09 7.84 -2.69
C ALA A 42 13.70 6.59 -3.49
N GLY A 43 12.51 6.02 -3.27
CA GLY A 43 12.01 4.85 -3.99
C GLY A 43 11.24 5.15 -5.28
N MET A 44 11.04 6.43 -5.63
CA MET A 44 10.20 6.84 -6.76
C MET A 44 11.02 7.39 -7.94
N GLU A 45 10.63 7.03 -9.16
CA GLU A 45 11.02 7.67 -10.41
C GLU A 45 9.80 8.38 -11.02
N ILE A 46 9.97 9.61 -11.51
CA ILE A 46 8.90 10.40 -12.13
C ILE A 46 9.16 10.46 -13.63
N THR A 47 8.20 10.00 -14.44
CA THR A 47 8.26 10.08 -15.90
C THR A 47 7.23 11.05 -16.45
N VAL A 48 7.56 11.70 -17.56
CA VAL A 48 6.60 12.41 -18.40
C VAL A 48 6.68 11.87 -19.82
N GLY A 49 5.53 11.50 -20.39
CA GLY A 49 5.44 10.95 -21.73
C GLY A 49 5.65 11.98 -22.84
N THR A 50 5.67 11.51 -24.08
CA THR A 50 5.69 12.35 -25.28
C THR A 50 4.56 11.99 -26.23
N ASP A 51 4.00 12.98 -26.90
CA ASP A 51 3.04 12.76 -27.98
C ASP A 51 3.68 12.12 -29.22
N SER A 52 2.86 11.84 -30.25
CA SER A 52 3.30 11.23 -31.50
C SER A 52 4.25 12.11 -32.34
N SER A 53 4.45 13.38 -31.96
CA SER A 53 5.43 14.30 -32.55
C SER A 53 6.70 14.46 -31.69
N GLY A 54 6.79 13.71 -30.58
CA GLY A 54 7.91 13.76 -29.64
C GLY A 54 7.91 14.98 -28.73
N GLN A 55 6.79 15.71 -28.63
CA GLN A 55 6.66 16.81 -27.65
C GLN A 55 6.21 16.28 -26.30
N ILE A 56 6.68 16.89 -25.21
CA ILE A 56 6.32 16.50 -23.83
C ILE A 56 4.80 16.61 -23.64
N ASN A 57 4.17 15.50 -23.26
CA ASN A 57 2.76 15.46 -22.88
C ASN A 57 2.64 15.67 -21.36
N ALA A 58 2.41 16.92 -20.94
CA ALA A 58 2.31 17.27 -19.52
C ALA A 58 1.11 16.63 -18.78
N SER A 59 0.18 15.99 -19.49
CA SER A 59 -0.90 15.20 -18.90
C SER A 59 -0.53 13.73 -18.66
N ASP A 60 0.57 13.26 -19.24
CA ASP A 60 1.07 11.87 -19.15
C ASP A 60 2.21 11.81 -18.14
N ILE A 61 1.87 12.08 -16.88
CA ILE A 61 2.80 12.01 -15.73
C ILE A 61 2.50 10.73 -14.96
N MET A 62 3.51 9.89 -14.80
CA MET A 62 3.44 8.65 -14.03
C MET A 62 4.58 8.58 -13.02
N PHE A 63 4.29 7.98 -11.86
CA PHE A 63 5.27 7.73 -10.82
C PHE A 63 5.48 6.21 -10.71
N PHE A 64 6.74 5.78 -10.78
CA PHE A 64 7.12 4.38 -10.63
C PHE A 64 7.85 4.16 -9.31
N MET A 65 7.38 3.21 -8.50
CA MET A 65 7.97 2.88 -7.20
C MET A 65 8.76 1.58 -7.29
N LYS A 66 10.00 1.56 -6.79
CA LYS A 66 10.80 0.34 -6.64
C LYS A 66 10.56 -0.32 -5.29
N ASP A 67 10.44 -1.65 -5.27
CA ASP A 67 10.41 -2.45 -4.02
C ASP A 67 11.78 -2.54 -3.32
N ILE A 68 12.28 -1.41 -2.81
CA ILE A 68 13.58 -1.35 -2.13
C ILE A 68 13.54 -2.18 -0.85
N GLY A 69 14.61 -2.97 -0.64
CA GLY A 69 14.84 -3.74 0.58
C GLY A 69 14.20 -5.13 0.61
N ASN A 70 13.25 -5.44 -0.27
CA ASN A 70 12.61 -6.77 -0.34
C ASN A 70 12.83 -7.47 -1.68
N SER A 71 12.64 -6.77 -2.80
CA SER A 71 12.75 -7.37 -4.13
C SER A 71 13.26 -6.36 -5.17
N GLN A 72 12.80 -6.48 -6.42
CA GLN A 72 13.01 -5.49 -7.48
C GLN A 72 11.70 -5.17 -8.23
N ARG A 73 10.53 -5.51 -7.68
CA ARG A 73 9.23 -5.22 -8.30
C ARG A 73 9.02 -3.72 -8.57
N THR A 74 8.24 -3.45 -9.62
CA THR A 74 7.78 -2.11 -10.01
C THR A 74 6.35 -1.91 -9.53
N ASN A 75 6.08 -0.81 -8.81
CA ASN A 75 4.81 -0.48 -8.15
C ASN A 75 4.18 -1.64 -7.35
N PRO A 76 4.92 -2.29 -6.43
CA PRO A 76 4.34 -3.24 -5.47
C PRO A 76 3.21 -2.61 -4.67
N VAL A 77 2.00 -3.14 -4.84
CA VAL A 77 0.75 -2.55 -4.36
C VAL A 77 0.68 -2.48 -2.83
N GLU A 78 1.23 -3.47 -2.13
CA GLU A 78 1.25 -3.50 -0.66
C GLU A 78 2.22 -2.46 -0.07
N VAL A 79 3.28 -2.10 -0.80
CA VAL A 79 4.22 -1.04 -0.42
C VAL A 79 3.60 0.33 -0.71
N LEU A 80 2.84 0.46 -1.79
CA LEU A 80 2.03 1.66 -2.09
C LEU A 80 0.98 1.90 -0.98
N TYR A 81 0.28 0.86 -0.53
CA TYR A 81 -0.64 0.93 0.61
C TYR A 81 0.07 1.29 1.92
N ALA A 82 1.20 0.65 2.24
CA ALA A 82 1.96 0.97 3.45
C ALA A 82 2.53 2.41 3.42
N SER A 83 2.92 2.93 2.26
CA SER A 83 3.45 4.29 2.09
C SER A 83 2.37 5.38 1.97
N MET A 84 1.11 5.00 1.71
CA MET A 84 -0.05 5.89 1.57
C MET A 84 -0.14 7.02 2.62
N PRO A 85 0.10 6.81 3.94
CA PRO A 85 0.01 7.90 4.91
C PRO A 85 1.02 9.03 4.68
N ALA A 86 2.22 8.73 4.17
CA ALA A 86 3.22 9.75 3.86
C ALA A 86 2.77 10.60 2.67
N PHE A 87 2.17 9.98 1.65
CA PHE A 87 1.60 10.72 0.52
C PHE A 87 0.40 11.57 0.94
N ILE A 88 -0.49 11.05 1.80
CA ILE A 88 -1.59 11.84 2.40
C ILE A 88 -1.06 13.09 3.12
N TYR A 89 0.09 13.00 3.80
CA TYR A 89 0.68 14.10 4.56
C TYR A 89 1.51 15.09 3.71
N PHE A 90 2.25 14.60 2.71
CA PHE A 90 3.12 15.41 1.84
C PHE A 90 2.35 16.06 0.69
N ASN A 91 1.78 15.24 -0.19
CA ASN A 91 0.94 15.65 -1.30
C ASN A 91 0.15 14.43 -1.83
N VAL A 92 -1.14 14.38 -1.52
CA VAL A 92 -1.96 13.21 -1.82
C VAL A 92 -2.24 13.03 -3.32
N SER A 93 -2.04 14.06 -4.16
CA SER A 93 -2.15 13.92 -5.62
C SER A 93 -1.14 12.93 -6.20
N TRP A 94 -0.04 12.65 -5.51
CA TRP A 94 0.95 11.66 -5.94
C TRP A 94 0.43 10.22 -5.89
N LEU A 95 -0.61 9.94 -5.08
CA LEU A 95 -1.29 8.64 -5.16
C LEU A 95 -1.93 8.41 -6.54
N GLY A 96 -2.44 9.46 -7.18
CA GLY A 96 -2.97 9.39 -8.54
C GLY A 96 -1.90 8.96 -9.52
N TYR A 97 -0.73 9.63 -9.53
CA TYR A 97 0.37 9.29 -10.43
C TYR A 97 1.02 7.92 -10.15
N LEU A 98 0.95 7.42 -8.91
CA LEU A 98 1.45 6.08 -8.53
C LEU A 98 0.46 4.95 -8.91
N LEU A 99 -0.84 5.24 -8.89
CA LEU A 99 -1.91 4.35 -9.33
C LEU A 99 -2.04 4.31 -10.86
N GLU A 100 -1.88 5.44 -11.55
CA GLU A 100 -2.11 5.56 -12.99
C GLU A 100 -1.46 4.46 -13.84
N PRO A 101 -0.16 4.11 -13.69
CA PRO A 101 0.43 3.03 -14.50
C PRO A 101 -0.13 1.64 -14.17
N LEU A 102 -0.56 1.38 -12.93
CA LEU A 102 -1.28 0.15 -12.55
C LEU A 102 -2.67 0.13 -13.20
N MET A 103 -3.44 1.20 -13.05
CA MET A 103 -4.80 1.28 -13.59
C MET A 103 -4.84 1.25 -15.12
N GLN A 104 -3.91 1.93 -15.81
CA GLN A 104 -3.80 1.83 -17.27
C GLN A 104 -3.46 0.42 -17.75
N PHE A 105 -2.62 -0.32 -17.02
CA PHE A 105 -2.31 -1.72 -17.35
C PHE A 105 -3.54 -2.62 -17.12
N GLU A 106 -4.18 -2.52 -15.96
CA GLU A 106 -5.22 -3.47 -15.55
C GLU A 106 -6.60 -3.20 -16.16
N ASP A 107 -6.88 -1.97 -16.63
CA ASP A 107 -8.05 -1.63 -17.44
C ASP A 107 -7.85 -1.96 -18.93
N SER A 108 -6.61 -2.25 -19.35
CA SER A 108 -6.29 -2.60 -20.74
C SER A 108 -6.71 -4.02 -21.11
N GLY A 109 -6.90 -4.25 -22.42
CA GLY A 109 -7.12 -5.60 -22.96
C GLY A 109 -5.93 -6.58 -22.84
N LEU A 110 -4.81 -6.18 -22.22
CA LEU A 110 -3.70 -7.09 -21.87
C LEU A 110 -3.97 -7.84 -20.56
N TYR A 111 -4.71 -7.21 -19.64
CA TYR A 111 -5.04 -7.79 -18.36
C TYR A 111 -6.40 -8.49 -18.43
N THR A 112 -6.48 -9.72 -17.89
CA THR A 112 -7.66 -10.58 -18.03
C THR A 112 -8.12 -11.19 -16.71
N GLN A 113 -7.49 -10.84 -15.60
CA GLN A 113 -7.89 -11.28 -14.28
C GLN A 113 -9.03 -10.40 -13.73
N SER A 114 -9.83 -10.96 -12.84
CA SER A 114 -10.94 -10.26 -12.19
C SER A 114 -10.62 -9.80 -10.76
N PHE A 115 -9.33 -9.64 -10.45
CA PHE A 115 -8.78 -9.12 -9.19
C PHE A 115 -7.55 -8.27 -9.50
N ALA A 116 -7.13 -7.40 -8.58
CA ALA A 116 -6.00 -6.50 -8.84
C ALA A 116 -4.64 -7.22 -8.85
N SER A 117 -3.72 -6.77 -9.70
CA SER A 117 -2.33 -7.21 -9.73
C SER A 117 -1.60 -6.81 -8.45
N GLN A 118 -0.55 -7.55 -8.10
CA GLN A 118 0.36 -7.20 -7.01
C GLN A 118 1.43 -6.17 -7.43
N ASP A 119 1.76 -6.07 -8.72
CA ASP A 119 2.81 -5.21 -9.26
C ASP A 119 2.74 -5.03 -10.80
N LEU A 120 3.63 -4.21 -11.35
CA LEU A 120 3.84 -3.96 -12.79
C LEU A 120 4.98 -4.81 -13.41
N GLY A 121 5.42 -5.85 -12.71
CA GLY A 121 6.51 -6.74 -13.09
C GLY A 121 7.66 -6.78 -12.08
N ALA A 122 8.39 -7.90 -12.09
CA ALA A 122 9.40 -8.24 -11.08
C ALA A 122 10.74 -7.46 -11.15
N THR A 123 10.96 -6.60 -12.15
CA THR A 123 12.28 -6.02 -12.45
C THR A 123 12.24 -4.53 -12.83
N PHE A 124 12.30 -3.65 -11.83
CA PHE A 124 12.45 -2.21 -12.00
C PHE A 124 13.73 -1.85 -12.80
N PRO A 125 13.67 -0.89 -13.75
CA PRO A 125 12.57 0.02 -14.06
C PRO A 125 11.60 -0.50 -15.13
N VAL A 126 11.54 -1.81 -15.41
CA VAL A 126 10.57 -2.36 -16.37
C VAL A 126 9.18 -2.39 -15.73
N ALA A 127 8.23 -1.72 -16.37
CA ALA A 127 6.81 -1.66 -16.02
C ALA A 127 5.97 -2.29 -17.15
N ALA A 128 6.15 -3.59 -17.39
CA ALA A 128 5.46 -4.30 -18.48
C ALA A 128 4.05 -4.78 -18.09
N GLY A 129 3.73 -4.74 -16.80
CA GLY A 129 2.54 -5.35 -16.22
C GLY A 129 2.72 -6.85 -15.95
N ASP A 130 2.18 -7.34 -14.82
CA ASP A 130 2.05 -8.77 -14.60
C ASP A 130 0.72 -9.28 -15.18
N ILE A 131 0.78 -10.03 -16.27
CA ILE A 131 -0.39 -10.61 -16.94
C ILE A 131 -0.87 -11.93 -16.30
N ASN A 132 -0.08 -12.52 -15.39
CA ASN A 132 -0.41 -13.78 -14.69
C ASN A 132 -0.16 -13.67 -13.17
N PRO A 133 -0.72 -12.66 -12.47
CA PRO A 133 -0.48 -12.47 -11.05
C PRO A 133 -1.05 -13.63 -10.23
N SER A 134 -0.42 -13.88 -9.09
CA SER A 134 -0.80 -14.99 -8.21
C SER A 134 -2.19 -14.75 -7.61
N VAL A 135 -3.15 -15.63 -7.91
CA VAL A 135 -4.49 -15.60 -7.30
C VAL A 135 -4.45 -15.64 -5.76
N PHE A 136 -3.35 -16.09 -5.15
CA PHE A 136 -3.17 -16.08 -3.70
C PHE A 136 -3.14 -14.65 -3.13
N THR A 137 -2.69 -13.65 -3.89
CA THR A 137 -2.68 -12.24 -3.44
C THR A 137 -3.98 -11.49 -3.74
N ALA A 138 -4.95 -12.13 -4.40
CA ALA A 138 -6.15 -11.45 -4.93
C ALA A 138 -6.93 -10.63 -3.89
N ILE A 139 -7.08 -11.12 -2.65
CA ILE A 139 -7.72 -10.35 -1.57
C ILE A 139 -6.83 -9.17 -1.13
N GLU A 140 -5.53 -9.40 -0.94
CA GLU A 140 -4.57 -8.41 -0.46
C GLU A 140 -4.46 -7.24 -1.44
N SER A 141 -4.08 -7.52 -2.69
CA SER A 141 -3.85 -6.54 -3.76
C SER A 141 -5.11 -5.75 -4.12
N THR A 142 -6.26 -6.43 -4.23
CA THR A 142 -7.55 -5.74 -4.51
C THR A 142 -7.92 -4.77 -3.39
N SER A 143 -7.71 -5.18 -2.13
CA SER A 143 -8.05 -4.34 -0.98
C SER A 143 -7.15 -3.11 -0.88
N ASP A 144 -5.87 -3.28 -1.22
CA ASP A 144 -4.88 -2.20 -1.23
C ASP A 144 -5.13 -1.21 -2.35
N MET A 145 -5.37 -1.67 -3.59
CA MET A 145 -5.72 -0.80 -4.72
C MET A 145 -6.98 0.03 -4.46
N LEU A 146 -8.05 -0.59 -3.96
CA LEU A 146 -9.27 0.12 -3.60
C LEU A 146 -9.01 1.15 -2.49
N SER A 147 -8.24 0.79 -1.46
CA SER A 147 -7.92 1.70 -0.34
C SER A 147 -7.09 2.90 -0.79
N VAL A 148 -6.08 2.70 -1.64
CA VAL A 148 -5.23 3.80 -2.14
C VAL A 148 -6.00 4.70 -3.13
N ALA A 149 -6.81 4.14 -4.02
CA ALA A 149 -7.66 4.90 -4.93
C ALA A 149 -8.70 5.73 -4.18
N TRP A 150 -9.28 5.17 -3.12
CA TRP A 150 -10.21 5.91 -2.25
C TRP A 150 -9.51 6.96 -1.40
N ALA A 151 -8.29 6.71 -0.91
CA ALA A 151 -7.48 7.73 -0.23
C ALA A 151 -7.17 8.91 -1.15
N HIS A 152 -6.80 8.65 -2.41
CA HIS A 152 -6.63 9.71 -3.40
C HIS A 152 -7.89 10.58 -3.45
N ALA A 153 -9.04 10.01 -3.81
CA ALA A 153 -10.29 10.76 -3.96
C ALA A 153 -10.72 11.48 -2.68
N THR A 154 -10.66 10.80 -1.52
CA THR A 154 -11.06 11.33 -0.20
C THR A 154 -10.30 12.58 0.18
N PHE A 155 -8.99 12.61 -0.03
CA PHE A 155 -8.10 13.66 0.47
C PHE A 155 -7.72 14.70 -0.60
N THR A 156 -7.83 14.42 -1.90
CA THR A 156 -7.77 15.46 -2.94
C THR A 156 -9.10 16.17 -3.15
N GLY A 157 -10.22 15.46 -2.95
CA GLY A 157 -11.54 15.88 -3.41
C GLY A 157 -11.78 15.62 -4.90
N ASP A 158 -10.82 14.98 -5.59
CA ASP A 158 -10.90 14.66 -7.02
C ASP A 158 -11.33 13.19 -7.23
N SER A 159 -12.54 13.02 -7.76
CA SER A 159 -13.11 11.71 -8.11
C SER A 159 -12.77 11.24 -9.54
N SER A 160 -11.92 11.95 -10.29
CA SER A 160 -11.57 11.64 -11.69
C SER A 160 -11.12 10.18 -11.88
N LEU A 161 -10.09 9.74 -11.14
CA LEU A 161 -9.51 8.39 -11.23
C LEU A 161 -10.55 7.31 -10.87
N ILE A 162 -11.32 7.49 -9.78
CA ILE A 162 -12.33 6.50 -9.37
C ILE A 162 -13.53 6.45 -10.34
N SER A 163 -13.83 7.56 -11.02
CA SER A 163 -14.85 7.63 -12.08
C SER A 163 -14.37 6.94 -13.37
N GLN A 164 -13.13 7.20 -13.77
CA GLN A 164 -12.51 6.63 -14.98
C GLN A 164 -12.45 5.10 -14.92
N TYR A 165 -12.03 4.55 -13.78
CA TYR A 165 -11.80 3.11 -13.61
C TYR A 165 -12.90 2.38 -12.82
N TYR A 166 -14.09 2.99 -12.67
CA TYR A 166 -15.18 2.44 -11.85
C TYR A 166 -15.52 0.98 -12.19
N THR A 167 -15.63 0.64 -13.47
CA THR A 167 -15.96 -0.71 -13.95
C THR A 167 -14.94 -1.75 -13.49
N THR A 168 -13.65 -1.39 -13.48
CA THR A 168 -12.55 -2.26 -13.08
C THR A 168 -12.54 -2.47 -11.57
N PHE A 169 -12.69 -1.40 -10.77
CA PHE A 169 -12.89 -1.51 -9.32
C PHE A 169 -14.13 -2.33 -8.94
N LYS A 170 -15.23 -2.18 -9.69
CA LYS A 170 -16.47 -2.95 -9.49
C LYS A 170 -16.25 -4.44 -9.77
N ASN A 171 -15.62 -4.79 -10.90
CA ASN A 171 -15.32 -6.17 -11.26
C ASN A 171 -14.43 -6.88 -10.21
N TRP A 172 -13.43 -6.18 -9.68
CA TRP A 172 -12.60 -6.69 -8.59
C TRP A 172 -13.40 -6.90 -7.30
N THR A 173 -14.26 -5.95 -6.95
CA THR A 173 -15.10 -6.05 -5.74
C THR A 173 -16.13 -7.17 -5.85
N ASP A 174 -16.78 -7.35 -7.01
CA ASP A 174 -17.73 -8.45 -7.25
C ASP A 174 -17.02 -9.82 -7.12
N THR A 175 -15.79 -9.93 -7.63
CA THR A 175 -14.96 -11.13 -7.44
C THR A 175 -14.62 -11.35 -5.97
N LEU A 176 -14.16 -10.31 -5.27
CA LEU A 176 -13.83 -10.35 -3.84
C LEU A 176 -15.03 -10.83 -3.01
N VAL A 177 -16.21 -10.24 -3.19
CA VAL A 177 -17.46 -10.68 -2.54
C VAL A 177 -17.75 -12.17 -2.84
N SER A 178 -17.55 -12.62 -4.08
CA SER A 178 -17.82 -14.01 -4.50
C SER A 178 -16.89 -15.05 -3.87
N GLU A 179 -15.66 -14.66 -3.51
CA GLU A 179 -14.67 -15.50 -2.83
C GLU A 179 -14.76 -15.37 -1.29
N ASN A 180 -15.69 -14.55 -0.78
CA ASN A 180 -16.09 -14.44 0.63
C ASN A 180 -14.93 -14.12 1.60
N PRO A 181 -14.46 -12.85 1.66
CA PRO A 181 -13.32 -12.47 2.49
C PRO A 181 -13.57 -12.68 3.98
N LEU A 182 -14.83 -12.77 4.42
CA LEU A 182 -15.18 -13.12 5.80
C LEU A 182 -14.57 -14.46 6.25
N ALA A 183 -14.34 -15.43 5.37
CA ALA A 183 -13.72 -16.71 5.73
C ALA A 183 -12.67 -17.15 4.70
N PRO A 184 -11.45 -16.58 4.74
CA PRO A 184 -10.37 -16.95 3.84
C PRO A 184 -10.08 -18.46 3.97
N ASN A 185 -10.07 -19.17 2.85
CA ASN A 185 -10.09 -20.64 2.84
C ASN A 185 -8.69 -21.31 2.91
N GLY A 186 -7.64 -20.54 3.17
CA GLY A 186 -6.24 -20.98 3.14
C GLY A 186 -5.57 -20.95 1.76
N LEU A 187 -6.29 -20.50 0.71
CA LEU A 187 -5.72 -20.22 -0.62
C LEU A 187 -5.00 -18.87 -0.66
N TYR A 188 -5.48 -17.91 0.12
CA TYR A 188 -5.05 -16.51 0.05
C TYR A 188 -3.95 -16.19 1.05
N THR A 189 -3.05 -15.31 0.65
CA THR A 189 -1.85 -14.93 1.40
C THR A 189 -1.86 -13.44 1.71
N THR A 190 -1.48 -13.06 2.94
CA THR A 190 -1.26 -11.66 3.34
C THR A 190 0.01 -11.07 2.72
N ALA A 191 0.20 -9.75 2.79
CA ALA A 191 1.48 -9.10 2.47
C ALA A 191 2.67 -9.60 3.32
N ASP A 192 2.41 -10.36 4.39
CA ASP A 192 3.42 -10.95 5.27
C ASP A 192 3.74 -12.42 4.98
N GLY A 193 3.09 -13.03 3.99
CA GLY A 193 3.31 -14.44 3.64
C GLY A 193 2.50 -15.45 4.46
N LEU A 194 1.59 -15.01 5.32
CA LEU A 194 0.68 -15.92 6.04
C LEU A 194 -0.46 -16.36 5.11
N SER A 195 -0.73 -17.66 5.04
CA SER A 195 -1.78 -18.26 4.20
C SER A 195 -2.73 -19.20 4.97
N ASN A 196 -2.92 -18.96 6.26
CA ASN A 196 -3.79 -19.79 7.10
C ASN A 196 -5.28 -19.64 6.70
N PRO A 197 -6.12 -20.67 6.88
CA PRO A 197 -7.56 -20.48 6.81
C PRO A 197 -8.04 -19.56 7.95
N ASN A 198 -9.13 -18.84 7.72
CA ASN A 198 -9.82 -18.01 8.71
C ASN A 198 -8.96 -16.89 9.34
N MET A 199 -7.98 -16.34 8.61
CA MET A 199 -7.15 -15.23 9.09
C MET A 199 -7.98 -13.96 9.34
N THR A 200 -8.07 -13.55 10.60
CA THR A 200 -8.81 -12.37 11.07
C THR A 200 -8.38 -11.09 10.36
N ASN A 201 -7.06 -10.87 10.23
CA ASN A 201 -6.50 -9.62 9.70
C ASN A 201 -6.62 -9.52 8.17
N LEU A 202 -6.64 -10.66 7.45
CA LEU A 202 -6.95 -10.67 6.00
C LEU A 202 -8.45 -10.49 5.77
N ALA A 203 -9.28 -11.09 6.62
CA ALA A 203 -10.73 -10.99 6.49
C ALA A 203 -11.23 -9.55 6.65
N ILE A 204 -10.76 -8.82 7.68
CA ILE A 204 -11.16 -7.41 7.86
C ILE A 204 -10.67 -6.52 6.74
N LYS A 205 -9.48 -6.80 6.16
CA LYS A 205 -8.96 -6.09 4.99
C LYS A 205 -9.93 -6.17 3.81
N GLY A 206 -10.38 -7.38 3.45
CA GLY A 206 -11.35 -7.58 2.38
C GLY A 206 -12.76 -7.04 2.68
N ILE A 207 -13.20 -7.06 3.95
CA ILE A 207 -14.47 -6.45 4.36
C ILE A 207 -14.42 -4.93 4.21
N LEU A 208 -13.33 -4.31 4.63
CA LEU A 208 -13.12 -2.86 4.47
C LEU A 208 -12.95 -2.46 3.01
N ALA A 209 -12.37 -3.30 2.16
CA ALA A 209 -12.33 -3.07 0.71
C ALA A 209 -13.74 -3.03 0.08
N ILE A 210 -14.65 -3.92 0.50
CA ILE A 210 -16.06 -3.87 0.08
C ILE A 210 -16.73 -2.58 0.58
N ARG A 211 -16.44 -2.15 1.81
CA ARG A 211 -16.92 -0.85 2.34
C ARG A 211 -16.38 0.33 1.55
N THR A 212 -15.11 0.30 1.16
CA THR A 212 -14.46 1.30 0.31
C THR A 212 -15.14 1.39 -1.05
N MET A 213 -15.45 0.25 -1.70
CA MET A 213 -16.18 0.26 -2.96
C MET A 213 -17.58 0.86 -2.80
N ALA A 214 -18.28 0.61 -1.68
CA ALA A 214 -19.55 1.27 -1.40
C ALA A 214 -19.42 2.81 -1.41
N GLU A 215 -18.40 3.37 -0.76
CA GLU A 215 -18.18 4.82 -0.72
C GLU A 215 -17.75 5.40 -2.09
N ILE A 216 -17.01 4.63 -2.91
CA ILE A 216 -16.77 4.96 -4.33
C ILE A 216 -18.09 5.02 -5.10
N SER A 217 -18.94 3.99 -4.99
CA SER A 217 -20.27 3.95 -5.60
C SER A 217 -21.17 5.12 -5.14
N HIS A 218 -21.15 5.46 -3.85
CA HIS A 218 -21.89 6.59 -3.30
C HIS A 218 -21.44 7.93 -3.91
N THR A 219 -20.12 8.14 -3.98
CA THR A 219 -19.50 9.35 -4.56
C THR A 219 -19.89 9.55 -6.02
N LEU A 220 -20.03 8.46 -6.77
CA LEU A 220 -20.34 8.46 -8.20
C LEU A 220 -21.85 8.32 -8.50
N GLY A 221 -22.71 8.32 -7.48
CA GLY A 221 -24.16 8.26 -7.64
C GLY A 221 -24.73 6.87 -7.98
N MET A 222 -23.94 5.81 -7.83
CA MET A 222 -24.33 4.42 -8.11
C MET A 222 -25.03 3.81 -6.89
N SER A 223 -26.30 4.20 -6.67
CA SER A 223 -27.07 3.85 -5.46
C SER A 223 -27.17 2.35 -5.19
N ASP A 224 -27.46 1.57 -6.22
CA ASP A 224 -27.74 0.13 -6.08
C ASP A 224 -26.46 -0.65 -5.69
N ASP A 225 -25.31 -0.23 -6.24
CA ASP A 225 -24.00 -0.76 -5.87
C ASP A 225 -23.63 -0.33 -4.44
N TYR A 226 -23.87 0.93 -4.05
CA TYR A 226 -23.68 1.40 -2.67
C TYR A 226 -24.48 0.58 -1.66
N ASP A 227 -25.80 0.43 -1.87
CA ASP A 227 -26.66 -0.31 -0.94
C ASP A 227 -26.24 -1.78 -0.84
N SER A 228 -25.86 -2.39 -1.97
CA SER A 228 -25.36 -3.78 -2.04
C SER A 228 -24.04 -3.97 -1.27
N TYR A 229 -23.01 -3.17 -1.58
CA TYR A 229 -21.70 -3.30 -0.94
C TYR A 229 -21.72 -2.84 0.53
N SER A 230 -22.44 -1.77 0.85
CA SER A 230 -22.60 -1.28 2.23
C SER A 230 -23.31 -2.30 3.12
N GLY A 231 -24.42 -2.88 2.64
CA GLY A 231 -25.12 -3.97 3.33
C GLY A 231 -24.28 -5.24 3.48
N THR A 232 -23.49 -5.59 2.45
CA THR A 232 -22.57 -6.73 2.48
C THR A 232 -21.46 -6.54 3.51
N ALA A 233 -20.75 -5.40 3.48
CA ALA A 233 -19.70 -5.09 4.45
C ALA A 233 -20.23 -5.04 5.89
N SER A 234 -21.40 -4.41 6.11
CA SER A 234 -22.05 -4.36 7.42
C SER A 234 -22.46 -5.73 7.94
N SER A 235 -22.94 -6.62 7.08
CA SER A 235 -23.27 -8.00 7.43
C SER A 235 -22.01 -8.82 7.75
N MET A 236 -20.94 -8.63 6.97
CA MET A 236 -19.68 -9.35 7.18
C MET A 236 -18.94 -8.87 8.43
N VAL A 237 -18.88 -7.56 8.73
CA VAL A 237 -18.18 -7.07 9.94
C VAL A 237 -18.82 -7.58 11.22
N SER A 238 -20.16 -7.61 11.31
CA SER A 238 -20.87 -8.14 12.48
C SER A 238 -20.56 -9.62 12.73
N GLN A 239 -20.43 -10.41 11.66
CA GLN A 239 -20.01 -11.80 11.74
C GLN A 239 -18.51 -11.92 12.07
N TRP A 240 -17.66 -11.09 11.47
CA TRP A 240 -16.21 -11.07 11.71
C TRP A 240 -15.90 -10.79 13.19
N GLN A 241 -16.51 -9.77 13.80
CA GLN A 241 -16.36 -9.49 15.24
C GLN A 241 -16.70 -10.71 16.11
N SER A 242 -17.74 -11.46 15.72
CA SER A 242 -18.20 -12.67 16.43
C SER A 242 -17.29 -13.90 16.22
N LEU A 243 -16.59 -13.99 15.08
CA LEU A 243 -15.74 -15.12 14.69
C LEU A 243 -14.27 -14.93 15.10
N ALA A 244 -13.80 -13.68 15.04
CA ALA A 244 -12.45 -13.27 15.41
C ALA A 244 -12.29 -13.03 16.92
N GLY A 245 -13.39 -12.67 17.62
CA GLY A 245 -13.39 -12.41 19.06
C GLY A 245 -12.92 -13.60 19.90
N ALA A 246 -11.88 -13.36 20.69
CA ALA A 246 -11.39 -14.19 21.78
C ALA A 246 -11.63 -13.47 23.12
N SER A 247 -11.07 -13.98 24.22
CA SER A 247 -11.24 -13.34 25.54
C SER A 247 -10.48 -12.01 25.62
N GLY A 248 -11.17 -10.90 25.40
CA GLY A 248 -10.64 -9.54 25.52
C GLY A 248 -9.65 -9.15 24.42
N HIS A 249 -9.65 -9.87 23.30
CA HIS A 249 -8.83 -9.56 22.12
C HIS A 249 -9.34 -10.29 20.87
N LEU A 250 -8.83 -9.90 19.70
CA LEU A 250 -9.02 -10.62 18.44
C LEU A 250 -7.94 -11.70 18.26
N SER A 251 -8.37 -12.88 17.83
CA SER A 251 -7.50 -14.00 17.48
C SER A 251 -6.83 -13.81 16.11
N SER A 252 -5.66 -14.41 15.87
CA SER A 252 -5.01 -14.40 14.55
C SER A 252 -5.86 -15.14 13.51
N THR A 253 -6.37 -16.32 13.89
CA THR A 253 -7.31 -17.12 13.10
C THR A 253 -8.53 -17.50 13.92
N TYR A 254 -9.70 -17.58 13.30
CA TYR A 254 -10.94 -17.90 14.02
C TYR A 254 -10.86 -19.25 14.74
N SER A 255 -11.53 -19.34 15.89
CA SER A 255 -11.53 -20.53 16.76
C SER A 255 -10.16 -20.91 17.35
N ALA A 256 -9.15 -20.03 17.27
CA ALA A 256 -7.87 -20.17 17.98
C ALA A 256 -7.74 -19.08 19.07
N PRO A 257 -8.45 -19.21 20.21
CA PRO A 257 -8.61 -18.15 21.22
C PRO A 257 -7.33 -17.79 22.00
N ASP A 258 -6.28 -18.62 21.90
CA ASP A 258 -4.96 -18.37 22.48
C ASP A 258 -4.00 -17.68 21.48
N SER A 259 -4.41 -17.52 20.22
CA SER A 259 -3.67 -16.82 19.18
C SER A 259 -4.05 -15.34 19.12
N TRP A 260 -3.20 -14.50 18.55
CA TRP A 260 -3.40 -13.04 18.45
C TRP A 260 -2.59 -12.45 17.30
N GLY A 261 -2.87 -11.20 16.92
CA GLY A 261 -2.04 -10.47 15.96
C GLY A 261 -2.17 -8.96 16.07
N LEU A 262 -1.25 -8.23 15.44
CA LEU A 262 -1.43 -6.81 15.16
C LEU A 262 -2.48 -6.70 14.04
N ILE A 263 -3.71 -6.32 14.36
CA ILE A 263 -4.81 -6.21 13.39
C ILE A 263 -4.71 -4.85 12.67
N TYR A 264 -3.57 -4.64 12.01
CA TYR A 264 -3.20 -3.38 11.37
C TYR A 264 -4.14 -2.97 10.24
N ASN A 265 -4.87 -3.91 9.62
CA ASN A 265 -5.88 -3.61 8.62
C ASN A 265 -7.17 -2.99 9.21
N LEU A 266 -7.24 -2.72 10.53
CA LEU A 266 -8.23 -1.79 11.08
C LEU A 266 -7.92 -0.32 10.78
N TYR A 267 -6.69 0.02 10.38
CA TYR A 267 -6.27 1.40 10.13
C TYR A 267 -7.12 2.15 9.09
N PRO A 268 -7.52 1.56 7.93
CA PRO A 268 -8.43 2.18 6.98
C PRO A 268 -9.80 2.59 7.56
N ASP A 269 -10.36 1.82 8.49
CA ASP A 269 -11.66 2.15 9.12
C ASP A 269 -11.58 3.46 9.92
N LYS A 270 -10.50 3.65 10.69
CA LYS A 270 -10.21 4.90 11.40
C LYS A 270 -9.80 6.03 10.45
N LEU A 271 -8.94 5.78 9.46
CA LEU A 271 -8.47 6.78 8.50
C LEU A 271 -9.62 7.35 7.67
N PHE A 272 -10.39 6.50 7.00
CA PHE A 272 -11.54 6.91 6.21
C PHE A 272 -12.75 7.27 7.08
N GLY A 273 -12.76 6.85 8.36
CA GLY A 273 -13.85 7.14 9.28
C GLY A 273 -15.13 6.42 8.86
N PHE A 274 -15.01 5.18 8.38
CA PHE A 274 -16.17 4.38 8.00
C PHE A 274 -17.02 4.03 9.22
N ASN A 275 -16.41 3.93 10.40
CA ASN A 275 -17.03 3.50 11.66
C ASN A 275 -17.77 2.16 11.49
N LEU A 276 -17.17 1.25 10.72
CA LEU A 276 -17.72 -0.06 10.40
C LEU A 276 -17.48 -1.06 11.54
N VAL A 277 -16.36 -0.94 12.24
CA VAL A 277 -15.99 -1.77 13.39
C VAL A 277 -16.39 -1.08 14.69
N GLU A 278 -16.94 -1.83 15.64
CA GLU A 278 -17.37 -1.30 16.94
C GLU A 278 -16.21 -0.77 17.79
N GLU A 279 -16.43 0.34 18.48
CA GLU A 279 -15.41 0.96 19.36
C GLU A 279 -14.95 0.04 20.51
N SER A 280 -15.79 -0.92 20.91
CA SER A 280 -15.45 -2.01 21.84
C SER A 280 -14.21 -2.79 21.40
N ILE A 281 -14.13 -3.15 20.12
CA ILE A 281 -13.00 -3.89 19.54
C ILE A 281 -11.71 -3.08 19.66
N TYR A 282 -11.75 -1.78 19.37
CA TYR A 282 -10.60 -0.89 19.48
C TYR A 282 -10.13 -0.74 20.94
N MET A 283 -11.05 -0.63 21.91
CA MET A 283 -10.71 -0.58 23.33
C MET A 283 -10.10 -1.91 23.83
N GLU A 284 -10.68 -3.05 23.47
CA GLU A 284 -10.18 -4.37 23.84
C GLU A 284 -8.79 -4.62 23.24
N GLN A 285 -8.59 -4.31 21.95
CA GLN A 285 -7.27 -4.38 21.31
C GLN A 285 -6.25 -3.44 21.94
N THR A 286 -6.64 -2.22 22.30
CA THR A 286 -5.76 -1.28 23.02
C THR A 286 -5.29 -1.85 24.36
N GLN A 287 -6.20 -2.41 25.15
CA GLN A 287 -5.86 -3.04 26.43
C GLN A 287 -4.96 -4.26 26.21
N TRP A 288 -5.25 -5.08 25.20
CA TRP A 288 -4.45 -6.26 24.88
C TRP A 288 -3.02 -5.88 24.44
N TYR A 289 -2.85 -4.93 23.50
CA TYR A 289 -1.53 -4.47 23.05
C TYR A 289 -0.70 -3.90 24.20
N THR A 290 -1.33 -3.16 25.12
CA THR A 290 -0.67 -2.62 26.33
C THR A 290 -0.19 -3.74 27.26
N ASN A 291 -1.03 -4.74 27.50
CA ASN A 291 -0.68 -5.90 28.33
C ASN A 291 0.42 -6.74 27.68
N ALA A 292 0.33 -7.01 26.38
CA ALA A 292 1.36 -7.72 25.63
C ALA A 292 2.70 -6.97 25.72
N ALA A 293 2.73 -5.70 25.35
CA ALA A 293 3.95 -4.90 25.35
C ALA A 293 4.59 -4.76 26.74
N SER A 294 3.80 -4.71 27.82
CA SER A 294 4.31 -4.68 29.20
C SER A 294 4.78 -6.03 29.73
N THR A 295 4.33 -7.15 29.17
CA THR A 295 4.71 -8.52 29.60
C THR A 295 5.73 -9.19 28.67
N SER A 296 5.95 -8.64 27.47
CA SER A 296 6.93 -8.99 26.43
C SER A 296 8.41 -8.83 26.87
N THR A 297 8.78 -9.52 27.95
CA THR A 297 10.14 -9.60 28.47
C THR A 297 11.04 -10.22 27.41
N GLY A 298 11.97 -9.43 26.86
CA GLY A 298 12.85 -9.87 25.78
C GLY A 298 12.31 -9.62 24.36
N GLN A 299 11.31 -8.74 24.19
CA GLN A 299 10.92 -8.21 22.86
C GLN A 299 10.93 -6.66 22.80
N PRO A 300 12.05 -5.98 23.13
CA PRO A 300 12.09 -4.52 23.24
C PRO A 300 11.96 -3.77 21.90
N PHE A 301 12.04 -4.46 20.75
CA PHE A 301 11.99 -3.84 19.42
C PHE A 301 10.59 -3.87 18.79
N GLY A 302 9.63 -4.59 19.37
CA GLY A 302 8.25 -4.65 18.87
C GLY A 302 7.53 -5.93 19.25
N LEU A 303 6.21 -5.91 19.16
CA LEU A 303 5.42 -7.14 19.19
C LEU A 303 5.59 -7.89 17.85
N PRO A 304 5.66 -9.23 17.86
CA PRO A 304 5.41 -10.03 16.67
C PRO A 304 4.12 -9.58 15.95
N PHE A 305 4.13 -9.50 14.63
CA PHE A 305 2.93 -9.05 13.89
C PHE A 305 1.78 -10.06 13.96
N ASP A 306 2.08 -11.34 14.22
CA ASP A 306 1.12 -12.43 14.37
C ASP A 306 1.70 -13.51 15.30
N SER A 307 0.88 -14.13 16.15
CA SER A 307 1.32 -15.15 17.11
C SER A 307 1.60 -16.52 16.49
N ASN A 308 1.08 -16.79 15.28
CA ASN A 308 1.39 -18.01 14.51
C ASN A 308 2.69 -17.85 13.71
N ASN A 309 3.42 -16.75 13.87
CA ASN A 309 4.75 -16.56 13.31
C ASN A 309 5.85 -17.01 14.29
N ASP A 310 6.34 -18.23 14.10
CA ASP A 310 7.39 -18.87 14.90
C ASP A 310 8.68 -18.02 15.05
N ALA A 311 8.96 -17.10 14.14
CA ALA A 311 10.21 -16.34 14.09
C ALA A 311 10.21 -15.03 14.91
N ALA A 312 9.11 -14.71 15.62
CA ALA A 312 8.97 -13.50 16.45
C ALA A 312 9.38 -12.21 15.69
N ILE A 313 8.82 -12.03 14.50
CA ILE A 313 9.14 -10.91 13.60
C ILE A 313 8.26 -9.71 13.93
N ALA A 314 8.89 -8.59 14.29
CA ALA A 314 8.23 -7.30 14.36
C ALA A 314 8.29 -6.61 12.98
N LYS A 315 7.25 -5.84 12.66
CA LYS A 315 7.19 -5.03 11.43
C LYS A 315 6.84 -3.59 11.74
N SER A 316 7.67 -2.63 11.31
CA SER A 316 7.54 -1.21 11.68
C SER A 316 6.24 -0.60 11.15
N GLN A 317 5.96 -0.81 9.86
CA GLN A 317 4.82 -0.26 9.15
C GLN A 317 3.48 -0.74 9.73
N TRP A 318 3.40 -2.02 10.09
CA TRP A 318 2.21 -2.59 10.71
C TRP A 318 2.06 -2.16 12.17
N THR A 319 3.16 -2.08 12.92
CA THR A 319 3.15 -1.53 14.29
C THR A 319 2.63 -0.08 14.31
N LEU A 320 2.99 0.75 13.32
CA LEU A 320 2.51 2.13 13.24
C LEU A 320 1.06 2.26 12.75
N PHE A 321 0.60 1.36 11.87
CA PHE A 321 -0.82 1.27 11.53
C PHE A 321 -1.65 0.88 12.77
N THR A 322 -1.19 -0.09 13.56
CA THR A 322 -1.82 -0.44 14.84
C THR A 322 -1.72 0.69 15.88
N ALA A 323 -0.62 1.44 15.94
CA ALA A 323 -0.54 2.64 16.79
C ALA A 323 -1.55 3.71 16.38
N GLY A 324 -2.00 3.72 15.11
CA GLY A 324 -3.10 4.56 14.63
C GLY A 324 -4.51 4.05 14.94
N THR A 325 -4.67 2.82 15.44
CA THR A 325 -5.99 2.25 15.78
C THR A 325 -6.27 2.19 17.29
N VAL A 326 -5.24 2.27 18.14
CA VAL A 326 -5.43 2.25 19.60
C VAL A 326 -6.11 3.51 20.14
N THR A 327 -6.85 3.34 21.23
CA THR A 327 -7.69 4.38 21.87
C THR A 327 -7.01 5.09 23.04
N ASP A 328 -5.81 4.64 23.45
CA ASP A 328 -5.02 5.23 24.53
C ASP A 328 -3.68 5.77 24.01
N PRO A 329 -3.33 7.04 24.30
CA PRO A 329 -2.04 7.62 23.93
C PRO A 329 -0.82 6.87 24.48
N ASN A 330 -0.90 6.27 25.68
CA ASN A 330 0.25 5.53 26.22
C ASN A 330 0.47 4.23 25.46
N ALA A 331 -0.60 3.49 25.13
CA ALA A 331 -0.54 2.32 24.26
C ALA A 331 0.11 2.63 22.90
N ARG A 332 -0.29 3.76 22.29
CA ARG A 332 0.31 4.29 21.04
C ARG A 332 1.80 4.56 21.22
N ASP A 333 2.17 5.29 22.28
CA ASP A 333 3.55 5.71 22.50
C ASP A 333 4.47 4.55 22.86
N ILE A 334 3.95 3.50 23.52
CA ILE A 334 4.66 2.22 23.72
C ILE A 334 4.99 1.57 22.36
N LEU A 335 4.00 1.41 21.47
CA LEU A 335 4.21 0.83 20.13
C LEU A 335 5.20 1.66 19.29
N VAL A 336 5.09 2.99 19.33
CA VAL A 336 6.05 3.92 18.70
C VAL A 336 7.45 3.73 19.28
N SER A 337 7.59 3.63 20.61
CA SER A 337 8.89 3.51 21.27
C SER A 337 9.63 2.22 20.91
N MET A 338 8.91 1.12 20.69
CA MET A 338 9.48 -0.15 20.23
C MET A 338 10.07 -0.05 18.82
N VAL A 339 9.35 0.59 17.88
CA VAL A 339 9.84 0.80 16.51
C VAL A 339 11.03 1.76 16.50
N HIS A 340 11.00 2.80 17.33
CA HIS A 340 12.12 3.72 17.54
C HIS A 340 13.37 3.03 18.10
N ALA A 341 13.20 2.11 19.06
CA ALA A 341 14.30 1.30 19.59
C ALA A 341 14.98 0.46 18.48
N CYS A 342 14.23 0.00 17.47
CA CYS A 342 14.82 -0.67 16.30
C CYS A 342 15.55 0.33 15.38
N ALA A 343 14.91 1.45 15.05
CA ALA A 343 15.48 2.48 14.18
C ALA A 343 16.81 3.06 14.72
N THR A 344 16.98 3.07 16.04
CA THR A 344 18.17 3.57 16.75
C THR A 344 19.11 2.47 17.25
N ASN A 345 18.92 1.21 16.85
CA ASN A 345 19.71 0.07 17.35
C ASN A 345 21.14 0.03 16.76
N MET A 346 22.07 0.75 17.39
CA MET A 346 23.47 0.79 16.98
C MET A 346 24.21 -0.55 17.09
N ASN A 347 23.72 -1.52 17.87
CA ASN A 347 24.36 -2.84 17.98
C ASN A 347 24.13 -3.71 16.73
N ASN A 348 23.01 -3.49 16.04
CA ASN A 348 22.60 -4.22 14.83
C ASN A 348 22.26 -3.22 13.71
N PHE A 349 23.14 -2.23 13.51
CA PHE A 349 22.89 -1.13 12.58
C PHE A 349 22.59 -1.63 11.15
N THR A 350 21.47 -1.15 10.61
CA THR A 350 21.05 -1.32 9.22
C THR A 350 20.23 -0.09 8.82
N VAL A 351 20.05 0.16 7.53
CA VAL A 351 19.16 1.23 7.07
C VAL A 351 17.72 0.88 7.45
N PHE A 352 17.02 1.81 8.10
CA PHE A 352 15.80 1.57 8.90
C PHE A 352 14.83 0.55 8.23
N PRO A 353 14.73 -0.69 8.76
CA PRO A 353 14.10 -1.80 8.06
C PRO A 353 12.63 -1.99 8.43
N THR A 354 11.85 -2.56 7.51
CA THR A 354 10.43 -2.86 7.77
C THR A 354 10.20 -4.19 8.47
N ALA A 355 11.16 -5.12 8.44
CA ALA A 355 11.06 -6.41 9.13
C ALA A 355 12.36 -6.73 9.88
N TYR A 356 12.21 -7.10 11.15
CA TYR A 356 13.33 -7.37 12.06
C TYR A 356 12.89 -8.25 13.23
N SER A 357 13.85 -8.86 13.92
CA SER A 357 13.55 -9.68 15.09
C SER A 357 13.10 -8.82 16.27
N SER A 358 11.97 -9.16 16.89
CA SER A 358 11.41 -8.45 18.05
C SER A 358 12.37 -8.39 19.25
N SER A 359 13.26 -9.37 19.39
CA SER A 359 14.07 -9.59 20.60
C SER A 359 15.43 -8.89 20.61
N ASN A 360 16.09 -8.78 19.46
CA ASN A 360 17.41 -8.17 19.32
C ASN A 360 17.52 -7.11 18.21
N GLY A 361 16.44 -6.89 17.45
CA GLY A 361 16.42 -5.93 16.34
C GLY A 361 17.26 -6.36 15.14
N ASN A 362 17.67 -7.63 15.05
CA ASN A 362 18.39 -8.15 13.89
C ASN A 362 17.54 -7.94 12.62
N TYR A 363 18.19 -7.42 11.58
CA TYR A 363 17.61 -7.23 10.25
C TYR A 363 17.03 -8.54 9.69
N ILE A 364 15.83 -8.45 9.09
CA ILE A 364 15.20 -9.53 8.33
C ILE A 364 14.86 -9.08 6.90
N GLY A 365 14.29 -7.89 6.71
CA GLY A 365 13.86 -7.43 5.39
C GLY A 365 13.50 -5.94 5.32
N GLY A 366 13.46 -5.40 4.10
CA GLY A 366 12.92 -4.08 3.80
C GLY A 366 13.76 -2.90 4.29
N ALA A 367 15.09 -3.06 4.33
CA ALA A 367 16.00 -1.93 4.55
C ALA A 367 15.78 -0.86 3.46
N ALA A 368 15.60 0.40 3.87
CA ALA A 368 15.28 1.53 2.99
C ALA A 368 13.96 1.40 2.19
N SER A 369 13.02 0.54 2.60
CA SER A 369 11.76 0.34 1.87
C SER A 369 10.82 1.56 1.94
N PRO A 370 10.15 1.96 0.84
CA PRO A 370 9.15 3.03 0.85
C PRO A 370 7.96 2.75 1.78
N ALA A 371 7.68 1.48 2.12
CA ALA A 371 6.65 1.10 3.09
C ALA A 371 6.83 1.75 4.48
N GLN A 372 8.02 2.28 4.78
CA GLN A 372 8.26 3.13 5.96
C GLN A 372 7.44 4.44 5.94
N GLY A 373 6.78 4.80 4.84
CA GLY A 373 5.78 5.88 4.82
C GLY A 373 4.62 5.66 5.80
N ALA A 374 4.43 4.43 6.27
CA ALA A 374 3.54 4.13 7.40
C ALA A 374 3.93 4.84 8.70
N MET A 375 5.17 5.33 8.85
CA MET A 375 5.51 6.19 9.99
C MET A 375 4.61 7.43 10.04
N PHE A 376 4.06 7.90 8.91
CA PHE A 376 3.12 9.03 8.88
C PHE A 376 1.68 8.69 9.27
N ALA A 377 1.36 7.43 9.64
CA ALA A 377 0.01 7.00 10.00
C ALA A 377 -0.69 7.93 11.01
N LEU A 378 -0.02 8.26 12.12
CA LEU A 378 -0.60 9.11 13.17
C LEU A 378 -0.85 10.55 12.70
N LEU A 379 -0.05 11.07 11.77
CA LEU A 379 -0.25 12.39 11.18
C LEU A 379 -1.36 12.39 10.13
N ALA A 380 -1.45 11.33 9.31
CA ALA A 380 -2.45 11.19 8.25
C ALA A 380 -3.89 11.15 8.80
N LEU A 381 -4.10 10.55 9.99
CA LEU A 381 -5.39 10.56 10.70
C LEU A 381 -5.94 11.98 10.98
N ASN A 382 -5.06 12.98 11.03
CA ASN A 382 -5.42 14.37 11.32
C ASN A 382 -5.55 15.24 10.06
N ILE A 383 -5.35 14.69 8.86
CA ILE A 383 -5.51 15.42 7.60
C ILE A 383 -6.99 15.57 7.26
N THR A 384 -7.39 16.79 6.85
CA THR A 384 -8.78 17.09 6.49
C THR A 384 -9.14 16.44 5.15
N LYS A 385 -10.16 15.58 5.18
CA LYS A 385 -10.81 14.99 4.00
C LYS A 385 -11.47 16.11 3.18
N GLN A 386 -11.23 16.12 1.87
CA GLN A 386 -11.70 17.18 0.96
C GLN A 386 -12.93 16.74 0.15
N LEU A 387 -13.13 15.43 -0.03
CA LEU A 387 -14.29 14.90 -0.75
C LEU A 387 -15.57 15.10 0.06
N THR A 388 -16.53 15.81 -0.53
CA THR A 388 -17.87 15.99 0.04
C THR A 388 -18.83 14.94 -0.52
N PRO A 389 -19.65 14.26 0.31
CA PRO A 389 -20.71 13.37 -0.17
C PRO A 389 -21.66 14.09 -1.14
N ALA A 390 -22.11 13.38 -2.19
CA ALA A 390 -22.93 13.91 -3.26
C ALA A 390 -24.37 14.22 -2.80
N GLY A 391 -24.56 15.32 -2.06
CA GLY A 391 -25.87 15.60 -1.45
C GLY A 391 -25.97 16.83 -0.53
N SER A 392 -25.31 17.96 -0.83
CA SER A 392 -25.48 19.20 -0.06
C SER A 392 -25.54 20.49 -0.90
N SER A 393 -26.03 20.41 -2.13
CA SER A 393 -26.53 21.58 -2.87
C SER A 393 -27.82 22.10 -2.22
N SER A 394 -27.69 23.15 -1.41
CA SER A 394 -28.77 23.72 -0.60
C SER A 394 -29.76 24.57 -1.42
N THR A 395 -30.64 23.91 -2.19
CA THR A 395 -31.79 24.59 -2.81
C THR A 395 -32.86 24.88 -1.75
N SER A 396 -32.80 26.08 -1.16
CA SER A 396 -33.72 26.50 -0.11
C SER A 396 -35.18 26.56 -0.60
N SER A 397 -36.01 25.62 -0.15
CA SER A 397 -37.47 25.77 -0.20
C SER A 397 -38.10 25.28 1.11
N SER A 398 -39.15 25.97 1.55
CA SER A 398 -39.66 25.94 2.91
C SER A 398 -40.46 24.68 3.26
N SER A 399 -40.26 24.17 4.48
CA SER A 399 -41.01 23.05 5.07
C SER A 399 -42.52 23.30 5.17
N PRO A 400 -43.30 22.23 5.41
CA PRO A 400 -43.90 22.13 6.75
C PRO A 400 -43.65 20.79 7.47
N LYS A 401 -43.83 20.84 8.79
CA LYS A 401 -43.49 19.78 9.76
C LYS A 401 -44.44 18.58 9.70
N SER A 402 -43.96 17.38 10.05
CA SER A 402 -44.80 16.30 10.59
C SER A 402 -44.04 15.48 11.66
N HIS A 403 -44.73 14.54 12.31
CA HIS A 403 -44.44 14.14 13.70
C HIS A 403 -43.48 12.96 13.90
N VAL A 404 -42.82 12.99 15.06
CA VAL A 404 -42.15 11.84 15.70
C VAL A 404 -43.11 10.66 15.86
N GLY A 405 -42.75 9.51 15.30
CA GLY A 405 -43.42 8.22 15.52
C GLY A 405 -42.40 7.15 15.92
N LYS A 406 -42.58 6.54 17.10
CA LYS A 406 -41.78 5.38 17.53
C LYS A 406 -42.15 4.17 16.68
N PHE A 407 -41.16 3.40 16.22
CA PHE A 407 -41.39 2.04 15.73
C PHE A 407 -40.57 1.01 16.52
N THR A 408 -41.31 0.21 17.28
CA THR A 408 -40.84 -1.01 17.93
C THR A 408 -40.91 -2.19 16.97
N GLY A 409 -39.81 -2.93 16.85
CA GLY A 409 -39.78 -4.40 16.72
C GLY A 409 -40.51 -5.10 15.56
N GLY A 410 -39.72 -5.71 14.67
CA GLY A 410 -39.93 -7.11 14.27
C GLY A 410 -40.75 -7.40 13.03
N ALA A 411 -40.06 -7.59 11.89
CA ALA A 411 -40.42 -8.58 10.87
C ALA A 411 -39.21 -8.85 9.95
N VAL A 412 -38.56 -10.02 10.08
CA VAL A 412 -37.60 -10.49 9.06
C VAL A 412 -38.40 -10.96 7.87
N SER A 413 -38.32 -10.23 6.75
CA SER A 413 -39.04 -10.59 5.52
C SER A 413 -38.45 -11.85 4.89
N ALA A 414 -39.32 -12.74 4.40
CA ALA A 414 -38.94 -14.04 3.83
C ALA A 414 -37.93 -13.96 2.66
N THR A 415 -37.81 -12.78 2.03
CA THR A 415 -36.86 -12.47 0.96
C THR A 415 -35.40 -12.72 1.38
N ALA A 416 -35.01 -12.33 2.60
CA ALA A 416 -33.64 -12.53 3.08
C ALA A 416 -33.30 -14.03 3.23
N PHE A 417 -34.26 -14.83 3.69
CA PHE A 417 -34.10 -16.27 3.83
C PHE A 417 -34.03 -16.98 2.46
N ALA A 418 -34.81 -16.53 1.48
CA ALA A 418 -34.76 -17.05 0.11
C ALA A 418 -33.39 -16.81 -0.55
N ILE A 419 -32.77 -15.63 -0.34
CA ILE A 419 -31.43 -15.30 -0.84
C ILE A 419 -30.37 -16.20 -0.18
N LEU A 420 -30.41 -16.37 1.14
CA LEU A 420 -29.49 -17.25 1.87
C LEU A 420 -29.59 -18.71 1.41
N VAL A 421 -30.79 -19.23 1.17
CA VAL A 421 -31.00 -20.59 0.64
C VAL A 421 -30.50 -20.72 -0.81
N ALA A 422 -30.74 -19.72 -1.66
CA ALA A 422 -30.25 -19.72 -3.04
C ALA A 422 -28.70 -19.75 -3.10
N LEU A 423 -28.04 -18.93 -2.27
CA LEU A 423 -26.58 -18.92 -2.13
C LEU A 423 -26.06 -20.26 -1.60
N ALA A 424 -26.64 -20.81 -0.53
CA ALA A 424 -26.25 -22.11 0.01
C ALA A 424 -26.36 -23.24 -1.02
N VAL A 425 -27.43 -23.27 -1.82
CA VAL A 425 -27.62 -24.25 -2.90
C VAL A 425 -26.61 -24.04 -4.04
N PHE A 426 -26.29 -22.79 -4.40
CA PHE A 426 -25.27 -22.47 -5.40
C PHE A 426 -23.89 -22.96 -4.96
N PHE A 427 -23.45 -22.63 -3.75
CA PHE A 427 -22.16 -23.08 -3.21
C PHE A 427 -22.09 -24.61 -3.04
N TYR A 428 -23.17 -25.27 -2.61
CA TYR A 428 -23.22 -26.73 -2.54
C TYR A 428 -23.04 -27.40 -3.92
N ARG A 429 -23.68 -26.86 -4.97
CA ARG A 429 -23.53 -27.36 -6.34
C ARG A 429 -22.12 -27.08 -6.90
N ARG A 430 -21.56 -25.88 -6.67
CA ARG A 430 -20.18 -25.52 -7.10
C ARG A 430 -19.13 -26.41 -6.42
N ARG A 431 -19.30 -26.74 -5.13
CA ARG A 431 -18.41 -27.66 -4.39
C ARG A 431 -18.43 -29.08 -4.98
N ARG A 432 -19.63 -29.61 -5.30
CA ARG A 432 -19.78 -30.97 -5.87
C ARG A 432 -19.18 -31.11 -7.27
N SER A 433 -19.20 -30.07 -8.10
CA SER A 433 -18.55 -30.10 -9.42
C SER A 433 -17.03 -30.11 -9.35
N ARG A 434 -16.41 -29.53 -8.32
CA ARG A 434 -14.95 -29.52 -8.15
C ARG A 434 -14.39 -30.89 -7.68
N THR A 435 -15.14 -31.66 -6.89
CA THR A 435 -14.72 -33.00 -6.45
C THR A 435 -14.67 -34.04 -7.57
N LEU A 436 -15.39 -33.84 -8.67
CA LEU A 436 -15.39 -34.73 -9.83
C LEU A 436 -14.24 -34.47 -10.82
N SER A 437 -13.38 -33.47 -10.53
CA SER A 437 -12.27 -33.04 -11.38
C SER A 437 -10.89 -33.45 -10.85
N HIS A 438 -10.81 -34.16 -9.73
CA HIS A 438 -9.55 -34.46 -9.02
C HIS A 438 -8.99 -35.87 -9.26
N ASP A 439 -9.68 -36.73 -10.02
CA ASP A 439 -9.19 -38.06 -10.41
C ASP A 439 -8.47 -38.07 -11.78
N GLU A 440 -7.57 -37.11 -12.03
CA GLU A 440 -6.49 -37.32 -13.00
C GLU A 440 -5.26 -36.42 -12.77
N LYS A 441 -4.06 -37.00 -13.01
CA LYS A 441 -2.72 -36.38 -13.01
C LYS A 441 -2.05 -36.11 -11.64
N ILE A 442 -1.51 -37.18 -11.06
CA ILE A 442 -0.34 -37.12 -10.18
C ILE A 442 0.93 -37.23 -11.04
N VAL A 443 1.82 -36.22 -10.99
CA VAL A 443 3.22 -36.32 -11.44
C VAL A 443 4.13 -35.60 -10.43
N SER A 444 5.30 -36.18 -10.18
CA SER A 444 6.24 -35.87 -9.10
C SER A 444 6.95 -34.51 -9.19
N ILE A 445 7.16 -33.88 -8.03
CA ILE A 445 8.02 -32.70 -7.83
C ILE A 445 9.41 -33.15 -7.34
N THR A 446 10.48 -32.56 -7.88
CA THR A 446 11.88 -32.71 -7.41
C THR A 446 12.45 -31.31 -7.11
N PRO A 447 13.24 -31.09 -6.03
CA PRO A 447 13.59 -29.74 -5.58
C PRO A 447 14.69 -29.05 -6.42
N TYR A 448 14.65 -27.72 -6.44
CA TYR A 448 15.68 -26.86 -7.05
C TYR A 448 17.00 -26.86 -6.28
N ALA A 449 18.11 -26.66 -7.01
CA ALA A 449 19.45 -26.43 -6.44
C ALA A 449 19.86 -24.94 -6.56
N GLN A 450 20.67 -24.47 -5.61
CA GLN A 450 21.22 -23.11 -5.58
C GLN A 450 22.30 -22.89 -6.64
N VAL A 451 22.48 -21.63 -7.08
CA VAL A 451 23.63 -21.19 -7.89
C VAL A 451 24.24 -19.91 -7.31
N LEU A 452 25.57 -19.90 -7.22
CA LEU A 452 26.40 -18.81 -6.68
C LEU A 452 26.92 -17.87 -7.79
N HIS A 453 27.48 -16.73 -7.37
CA HIS A 453 27.99 -15.65 -8.22
C HIS A 453 29.21 -16.00 -9.12
N PRO A 454 29.49 -15.20 -10.17
CA PRO A 454 30.36 -15.60 -11.29
C PRO A 454 31.86 -15.31 -11.13
N GLY A 455 32.67 -16.01 -11.94
CA GLY A 455 34.11 -15.80 -12.11
C GLY A 455 34.50 -15.41 -13.55
N GLN A 456 35.77 -15.01 -13.71
CA GLN A 456 36.32 -14.19 -14.81
C GLN A 456 36.94 -14.95 -16.01
N ASP A 457 37.26 -14.16 -17.07
CA ASP A 457 38.24 -14.35 -18.16
C ASP A 457 37.97 -15.45 -19.23
N ASN A 458 37.95 -15.15 -20.54
CA ASN A 458 39.12 -14.70 -21.32
C ASN A 458 38.76 -14.09 -22.70
N ALA A 459 39.74 -13.42 -23.33
CA ALA A 459 39.61 -12.74 -24.62
C ALA A 459 40.22 -13.52 -25.81
N THR A 460 39.77 -13.23 -27.05
CA THR A 460 40.59 -13.40 -28.28
C THR A 460 40.11 -12.59 -29.51
N SER A 461 41.03 -11.79 -30.07
CA SER A 461 41.24 -11.41 -31.50
C SER A 461 40.09 -10.97 -32.44
N GLY A 462 40.24 -9.76 -33.02
CA GLY A 462 39.61 -9.33 -34.30
C GLY A 462 40.31 -9.91 -35.56
N PRO A 463 40.07 -9.37 -36.79
CA PRO A 463 40.29 -7.95 -37.11
C PRO A 463 39.29 -7.25 -38.07
N THR A 464 39.46 -5.93 -38.24
CA THR A 464 38.80 -5.00 -39.19
C THR A 464 39.80 -4.56 -40.30
N PRO A 465 39.52 -3.62 -41.26
CA PRO A 465 38.25 -2.96 -41.68
C PRO A 465 37.99 -2.99 -43.21
N GLY A 466 36.88 -2.41 -43.67
CA GLY A 466 36.61 -2.10 -45.08
C GLY A 466 35.78 -0.81 -45.24
N SER A 467 36.19 0.07 -46.16
CA SER A 467 35.69 1.45 -46.33
C SER A 467 34.74 1.63 -47.51
N SER A 468 33.79 2.57 -47.42
CA SER A 468 33.30 3.33 -48.60
C SER A 468 32.57 4.62 -48.21
N ASP A 469 33.03 5.74 -48.77
CA ASP A 469 32.35 7.05 -48.75
C ASP A 469 31.18 7.11 -49.74
N TYR A 470 30.18 7.97 -49.48
CA TYR A 470 29.48 8.69 -50.56
C TYR A 470 28.86 10.03 -50.11
N ASN A 471 28.95 11.01 -51.03
CA ASN A 471 28.41 12.37 -51.00
C ASN A 471 27.88 12.69 -52.42
N LEU A 472 27.04 13.70 -52.69
CA LEU A 472 26.55 14.85 -51.92
C LEU A 472 25.17 15.28 -52.51
N GLY A 473 24.27 15.90 -51.74
CA GLY A 473 23.03 16.47 -52.32
C GLY A 473 22.19 17.33 -51.38
N SER A 474 22.20 18.66 -51.55
CA SER A 474 21.48 19.62 -50.68
C SER A 474 20.33 20.34 -51.38
N SER A 475 19.30 20.73 -50.63
CA SER A 475 18.55 21.97 -50.88
C SER A 475 17.94 22.54 -49.59
N ASN A 476 18.00 23.86 -49.44
CA ASN A 476 17.48 24.64 -48.30
C ASN A 476 15.93 24.79 -48.38
N ALA A 477 15.18 25.30 -47.39
CA ALA A 477 15.51 25.98 -46.13
C ALA A 477 14.32 25.83 -45.13
N ASP A 478 14.55 25.87 -43.81
CA ASP A 478 14.09 27.00 -42.98
C ASP A 478 14.74 27.00 -41.58
N SER A 479 14.69 28.13 -40.87
CA SER A 479 15.63 28.42 -39.75
C SER A 479 15.07 28.24 -38.33
N ARG A 480 15.77 27.45 -37.49
CA ARG A 480 15.84 27.57 -36.01
C ARG A 480 17.06 26.79 -35.46
N SER A 481 17.58 27.20 -34.30
CA SER A 481 18.95 26.90 -33.80
C SER A 481 19.28 25.40 -33.64
N PRO A 482 20.42 24.90 -34.16
CA PRO A 482 20.89 23.52 -33.92
C PRO A 482 21.60 23.28 -32.58
N ASN A 483 21.95 24.32 -31.82
CA ASN A 483 22.97 24.18 -30.75
C ASN A 483 22.47 23.51 -29.46
N THR A 484 21.20 23.69 -29.08
CA THR A 484 20.68 23.25 -27.77
C THR A 484 20.76 21.74 -27.55
N ALA A 485 20.55 20.93 -28.59
CA ALA A 485 20.64 19.47 -28.49
C ALA A 485 22.09 18.96 -28.37
N ALA A 486 23.07 19.72 -28.88
CA ALA A 486 24.49 19.42 -28.73
C ALA A 486 24.99 19.88 -27.34
N GLU A 487 24.56 21.04 -26.86
CA GLU A 487 24.84 21.58 -25.53
C GLU A 487 24.29 20.63 -24.44
N LEU A 488 23.01 20.25 -24.50
CA LEU A 488 22.40 19.29 -23.56
C LEU A 488 23.11 17.93 -23.54
N ARG A 489 23.59 17.45 -24.70
CA ARG A 489 24.36 16.20 -24.79
C ARG A 489 25.75 16.35 -24.16
N GLY A 490 26.37 17.53 -24.27
CA GLY A 490 27.61 17.87 -23.59
C GLY A 490 27.45 17.96 -22.07
N GLU A 491 26.41 18.64 -21.58
CA GLU A 491 26.09 18.73 -20.15
C GLU A 491 25.81 17.36 -19.53
N MET A 492 25.02 16.52 -20.18
CA MET A 492 24.77 15.12 -19.77
C MET A 492 26.07 14.30 -19.65
N GLN A 493 27.02 14.47 -20.57
CA GLN A 493 28.33 13.81 -20.49
C GLN A 493 29.24 14.39 -19.41
N ASN A 494 29.05 15.65 -19.04
CA ASN A 494 29.76 16.27 -17.92
C ASN A 494 29.22 15.79 -16.57
N LEU A 495 27.89 15.83 -16.38
CA LEU A 495 27.19 15.29 -15.21
C LEU A 495 27.53 13.81 -14.98
N ARG A 496 27.59 13.00 -16.04
CA ARG A 496 27.96 11.58 -15.93
C ARG A 496 29.40 11.39 -15.45
N ARG A 497 30.34 12.24 -15.89
CA ARG A 497 31.74 12.23 -15.41
C ARG A 497 31.87 12.75 -13.98
N GLU A 498 31.10 13.76 -13.59
CA GLU A 498 31.06 14.25 -12.21
C GLU A 498 30.48 13.19 -11.26
N MET A 499 29.40 12.51 -11.64
CA MET A 499 28.83 11.38 -10.89
C MET A 499 29.80 10.19 -10.77
N GLU A 500 30.55 9.87 -11.83
CA GLU A 500 31.61 8.85 -11.77
C GLU A 500 32.78 9.30 -10.89
N ALA A 501 33.16 10.58 -10.91
CA ALA A 501 34.18 11.15 -10.03
C ALA A 501 33.76 11.15 -8.56
N ILE A 502 32.49 11.46 -8.24
CA ILE A 502 31.92 11.35 -6.89
C ILE A 502 31.91 9.89 -6.42
N ARG A 503 31.61 8.95 -7.33
CA ARG A 503 31.60 7.50 -7.03
C ARG A 503 33.00 6.88 -6.86
N LEU A 504 34.03 7.52 -7.40
CA LEU A 504 35.44 7.07 -7.34
C LEU A 504 36.29 7.86 -6.33
N GLY A 505 35.85 9.05 -5.90
CA GLY A 505 36.54 9.92 -4.98
C GLY A 505 36.12 9.69 -3.53
N THR A 506 37.08 9.50 -2.63
CA THR A 506 36.88 9.47 -1.17
C THR A 506 36.62 10.87 -0.60
N GLY A 507 35.57 11.52 -1.09
CA GLY A 507 35.13 12.88 -0.74
C GLY A 507 33.85 12.87 0.10
N TYR A 508 33.79 12.02 1.14
CA TYR A 508 32.72 12.07 2.12
C TYR A 508 33.03 13.22 3.09
N GLU A 509 32.43 14.39 2.85
CA GLU A 509 32.43 15.47 3.82
C GLU A 509 31.48 15.09 4.97
N PRO A 510 31.96 14.94 6.21
CA PRO A 510 31.11 14.51 7.32
C PRO A 510 30.04 15.58 7.60
N PRO A 511 28.84 15.18 8.06
CA PRO A 511 27.81 16.14 8.43
C PRO A 511 28.32 17.09 9.54
N PRO A 512 27.86 18.35 9.58
CA PRO A 512 28.34 19.32 10.56
C PRO A 512 28.08 18.82 11.98
N GLU A 513 29.12 18.90 12.82
CA GLU A 513 29.00 18.65 14.25
C GLU A 513 28.11 19.74 14.88
N TYR A 514 27.03 19.33 15.52
CA TYR A 514 26.22 20.20 16.36
C TYR A 514 26.84 20.22 17.76
N GLU A 515 27.29 21.39 18.22
CA GLU A 515 27.66 21.57 19.63
C GLU A 515 26.42 21.38 20.52
N ILE A 516 26.58 20.60 21.60
CA ILE A 516 25.51 20.15 22.53
C ILE A 516 25.30 21.17 23.66
#